data_AF-A0A1H3CN96-F1
#
_entry.id   AF-A0A1H3CN96-F1
#
_cell.length_a   1.000
_cell.length_b   1.000
_cell.length_c   1.000
_cell.angle_alpha   90.00
_cell.angle_beta   90.00
_cell.angle_gamma   90.00
#
_symmetry.space_group_name_H-M   'P 1'
#
loop_
_entity.id
_entity.type
_entity.pdbx_description
1 polymer ?
#
loop_
_entity_poly.entity_id
_entity_poly.type
_entity_poly.pdbx_seq_one_letter_code
_entity_poly.pdbx_strand_id
1 'polypeptide(L)'
;MALGGSDPEFVAEFLDLSIAAVAAAAPELPDAQRESLAERLMMAFLDQWGGCGVYIPKASHLRKRLRDRAMWSAYDGRPETIQRMALEHGLSSIHVYRILAQERKRRKIRDSSA
;
A
#
# COMPACT_ATOMS: atom_id res chain seq x y z
N MET A 1 -1.63 7.62 -21.68
CA MET A 1 -0.19 7.90 -21.64
C MET A 1 0.51 6.60 -21.29
N ALA A 2 1.08 5.93 -22.29
CA ALA A 2 1.93 4.78 -22.04
C ALA A 2 3.26 5.35 -21.57
N LEU A 3 3.59 5.19 -20.29
CA LEU A 3 4.91 5.52 -19.78
C LEU A 3 5.88 4.55 -20.47
N GLY A 4 6.52 5.02 -21.53
CA GLY A 4 7.57 4.29 -22.23
C GLY A 4 8.72 4.07 -21.25
N GLY A 5 9.04 2.81 -20.99
CA GLY A 5 10.06 2.44 -20.02
C GLY A 5 11.42 3.00 -20.41
N SER A 6 11.92 3.95 -19.61
CA SER A 6 13.30 4.47 -19.52
C SER A 6 13.40 5.99 -19.39
N ASP A 7 12.28 6.72 -19.35
CA ASP A 7 12.35 8.18 -19.29
C ASP A 7 12.76 8.69 -17.89
N PRO A 8 13.90 9.40 -17.73
CA PRO A 8 14.24 10.11 -16.51
C PRO A 8 13.14 11.07 -16.04
N GLU A 9 12.28 11.55 -16.94
CA GLU A 9 11.12 12.39 -16.61
C GLU A 9 10.12 11.68 -15.70
N PHE A 10 9.92 10.36 -15.85
CA PHE A 10 9.05 9.60 -14.95
C PHE A 10 9.54 9.66 -13.49
N VAL A 11 10.85 9.62 -13.28
CA VAL A 11 11.44 9.69 -11.93
C VAL A 11 11.21 11.07 -11.33
N ALA A 12 11.38 12.14 -12.13
CA ALA A 12 11.11 13.50 -11.69
C ALA A 12 9.63 13.69 -11.34
N GLU A 13 8.71 13.27 -12.22
CA GLU A 13 7.27 13.33 -11.96
C GLU A 13 6.86 12.55 -10.71
N PHE A 14 7.46 11.37 -10.49
CA PHE A 14 7.17 10.55 -9.32
C PHE A 14 7.74 11.15 -8.03
N LEU A 15 8.87 11.86 -8.11
CA LEU A 15 9.41 12.64 -7.00
C LEU A 15 8.50 13.81 -6.65
N ASP A 16 8.06 14.60 -7.64
CA ASP A 16 7.13 15.72 -7.44
C ASP A 16 5.80 15.25 -6.82
N LEU A 17 5.26 14.13 -7.33
CA LEU A 17 4.09 13.49 -6.74
C LEU A 17 4.34 13.09 -5.29
N SER A 18 5.52 12.57 -4.98
CA SER A 18 5.89 12.15 -3.62
C SER A 18 6.00 13.35 -2.68
N ILE A 19 6.58 14.47 -3.12
CA ILE A 19 6.66 15.72 -2.36
C ILE A 19 5.25 16.22 -2.05
N ALA A 20 4.37 16.30 -3.05
CA ALA A 20 2.98 16.72 -2.87
C ALA A 20 2.22 15.80 -1.90
N ALA A 21 2.42 14.47 -2.01
CA ALA A 21 1.79 13.50 -1.14
C ALA A 21 2.28 13.61 0.32
N VAL A 22 3.58 13.80 0.54
CA VAL A 22 4.14 14.01 1.88
C VAL A 22 3.65 15.33 2.47
N ALA A 23 3.59 16.41 1.68
CA ALA A 23 3.05 17.69 2.10
C ALA A 23 1.59 17.60 2.56
N ALA A 24 0.76 16.83 1.85
CA ALA A 24 -0.62 16.61 2.25
C ALA A 24 -0.75 15.73 3.51
N ALA A 25 0.16 14.76 3.70
CA ALA A 25 0.09 13.80 4.80
C ALA A 25 0.69 14.31 6.12
N ALA A 26 1.66 15.23 6.07
CA ALA A 26 2.38 15.75 7.23
C ALA A 26 2.55 17.29 7.12
N PRO A 27 1.44 18.06 7.11
CA PRO A 27 1.47 19.51 6.93
C PRO A 27 2.23 20.25 8.06
N GLU A 28 2.38 19.63 9.22
CA GLU A 28 3.10 20.17 10.36
C GLU A 28 4.62 20.17 10.21
N LEU A 29 5.16 19.39 9.26
CA LEU A 29 6.60 19.33 9.03
C LEU A 29 7.09 20.55 8.23
N PRO A 30 8.29 21.07 8.52
CA PRO A 30 8.93 22.08 7.67
C PRO A 30 9.10 21.58 6.23
N ASP A 31 9.01 22.48 5.24
CA ASP A 31 9.09 22.14 3.81
C ASP A 31 10.35 21.31 3.48
N ALA A 32 11.51 21.75 3.96
CA ALA A 32 12.79 21.04 3.76
C ALA A 32 12.78 19.61 4.32
N GLN A 33 12.06 19.35 5.42
CA GLN A 33 11.95 18.00 5.97
C GLN A 33 11.00 17.12 5.15
N ARG A 34 9.95 17.71 4.57
CA ARG A 34 9.02 17.01 3.67
C ARG A 34 9.68 16.62 2.37
N GLU A 35 10.42 17.53 1.76
CA GLU A 35 11.21 17.27 0.54
C GLU A 35 12.23 16.15 0.80
N SER A 36 13.03 16.27 1.86
CA SER A 36 14.00 15.22 2.22
C SER A 36 13.36 13.85 2.52
N LEU A 37 12.14 13.83 3.06
CA LEU A 37 11.41 12.57 3.25
C LEU A 37 10.95 11.97 1.91
N ALA A 38 10.43 12.78 1.00
CA ALA A 38 10.03 12.35 -0.33
C ALA A 38 11.22 11.83 -1.15
N GLU A 39 12.36 12.53 -1.11
CA GLU A 39 13.61 12.09 -1.77
C GLU A 39 14.09 10.72 -1.25
N ARG A 40 14.09 10.53 0.07
CA ARG A 40 14.48 9.23 0.67
C ARG A 40 13.53 8.10 0.28
N LEU A 41 12.22 8.38 0.20
CA LEU A 41 11.23 7.41 -0.28
C LEU A 41 11.48 7.04 -1.75
N MET A 42 11.78 8.04 -2.58
CA MET A 42 12.08 7.86 -4.00
C MET A 42 13.35 7.03 -4.20
N MET A 43 14.42 7.34 -3.46
CA MET A 43 15.66 6.57 -3.49
C MET A 43 15.44 5.12 -3.08
N ALA A 44 14.74 4.88 -1.97
CA ALA A 44 14.44 3.51 -1.53
C ALA A 44 13.59 2.73 -2.55
N PHE A 45 12.69 3.41 -3.27
CA PHE A 45 11.92 2.79 -4.36
C PHE A 45 12.83 2.38 -5.53
N LEU A 46 13.74 3.27 -5.96
CA LEU A 46 14.67 3.00 -7.06
C LEU A 46 15.74 1.97 -6.69
N ASP A 47 16.24 1.97 -5.45
CA ASP A 47 17.20 0.95 -5.00
C ASP A 47 16.59 -0.45 -5.06
N GLN A 48 15.29 -0.56 -4.74
CA GLN A 48 14.60 -1.85 -4.68
C GLN A 48 14.09 -2.33 -6.05
N TRP A 49 13.65 -1.41 -6.93
CA TRP A 49 12.92 -1.75 -8.16
C TRP A 49 13.49 -1.10 -9.43
N GLY A 50 14.53 -0.27 -9.32
CA GLY A 50 15.18 0.40 -10.43
C GLY A 50 15.69 -0.59 -11.48
N GLY A 51 15.56 -0.22 -12.75
CA GLY A 51 15.92 -1.09 -13.88
C GLY A 51 14.94 -2.24 -14.16
N CYS A 52 13.92 -2.46 -13.31
CA CYS A 52 12.90 -3.49 -13.55
C CYS A 52 11.76 -2.94 -14.42
N GLY A 53 11.31 -3.73 -15.41
CA GLY A 53 10.06 -3.49 -16.12
C GLY A 53 8.85 -3.86 -15.26
N VAL A 54 8.45 -3.00 -14.33
CA VAL A 54 7.34 -3.26 -13.42
C VAL A 54 6.00 -2.81 -13.97
N TYR A 55 4.99 -3.68 -13.89
CA TYR A 55 3.61 -3.29 -14.10
C TYR A 55 3.07 -2.55 -12.87
N ILE A 56 2.60 -1.31 -13.05
CA ILE A 56 1.94 -0.54 -11.98
C ILE A 56 0.43 -0.86 -11.98
N PRO A 57 -0.09 -1.58 -10.96
CA PRO A 57 -1.49 -1.93 -10.90
C PRO A 57 -2.37 -0.72 -10.54
N LYS A 58 -3.67 -0.82 -10.85
CA LYS A 58 -4.65 0.21 -10.48
C LYS A 58 -4.75 0.37 -8.96
N ALA A 59 -5.03 1.60 -8.50
CA ALA A 59 -5.23 1.92 -7.08
C ALA A 59 -6.32 1.08 -6.38
N SER A 60 -7.28 0.51 -7.13
CA SER A 60 -8.28 -0.42 -6.57
C SER A 60 -7.66 -1.67 -5.94
N HIS A 61 -6.49 -2.11 -6.41
CA HIS A 61 -5.74 -3.22 -5.81
C HIS A 61 -5.22 -2.84 -4.42
N LEU A 62 -4.62 -1.65 -4.29
CA LEU A 62 -4.18 -1.13 -2.99
C LEU A 62 -5.37 -0.90 -2.04
N ARG A 63 -6.48 -0.32 -2.51
CA ARG A 63 -7.68 -0.12 -1.68
C ARG A 63 -8.23 -1.43 -1.12
N LYS A 64 -8.31 -2.48 -1.95
CA LYS A 64 -8.68 -3.83 -1.49
C LYS A 64 -7.70 -4.34 -0.41
N ARG A 65 -6.40 -4.17 -0.64
CA ARG A 65 -5.36 -4.57 0.32
C ARG A 65 -5.46 -3.83 1.65
N LEU A 66 -5.73 -2.53 1.63
CA LEU A 66 -5.90 -1.71 2.84
C LEU A 66 -7.13 -2.13 3.61
N ARG A 67 -8.27 -2.38 2.93
CA ARG A 67 -9.47 -2.95 3.55
C ARG A 67 -9.14 -4.29 4.22
N ASP A 68 -8.51 -5.21 3.50
CA ASP A 68 -8.20 -6.55 4.01
C ASP A 68 -7.30 -6.48 5.26
N ARG A 69 -6.32 -5.58 5.26
CA ARG A 69 -5.46 -5.30 6.42
C ARG A 69 -6.24 -4.72 7.59
N ALA A 70 -7.18 -3.81 7.34
CA ALA A 70 -8.04 -3.23 8.37
C ALA A 70 -8.96 -4.31 8.98
N MET A 71 -9.60 -5.13 8.15
CA MET A 71 -10.43 -6.26 8.60
C MET A 71 -9.62 -7.24 9.46
N TRP A 72 -8.40 -7.58 9.07
CA TRP A 72 -7.53 -8.40 9.90
C TRP A 72 -7.22 -7.76 11.26
N SER A 73 -6.96 -6.45 11.27
CA SER A 73 -6.60 -5.74 12.51
C SER A 73 -7.78 -5.63 13.48
N ALA A 74 -9.00 -5.63 12.95
CA ALA A 74 -10.24 -5.62 13.72
C ALA A 74 -10.76 -7.04 14.06
N TYR A 75 -10.12 -8.10 13.54
CA TYR A 75 -10.57 -9.47 13.77
C TYR A 75 -10.08 -9.99 15.12
N ASP A 76 -11.02 -10.42 15.96
CA ASP A 76 -10.79 -10.86 17.34
C ASP A 76 -10.86 -12.39 17.53
N GLY A 77 -10.92 -13.15 16.43
CA GLY A 77 -11.01 -14.61 16.48
C GLY A 77 -12.43 -15.17 16.51
N ARG A 78 -13.46 -14.33 16.63
CA ARG A 78 -14.84 -14.78 16.87
C ARG A 78 -15.69 -14.88 15.59
N PRO A 79 -16.57 -15.89 15.44
CA PRO A 79 -17.47 -16.02 14.29
C PRO A 79 -18.42 -14.83 14.10
N GLU A 80 -18.87 -14.19 15.19
CA GLU A 80 -19.78 -13.05 15.16
C GLU A 80 -19.12 -11.84 14.49
N THR A 81 -17.81 -11.67 14.69
CA THR A 81 -17.03 -10.62 14.03
C THR A 81 -16.96 -10.84 12.52
N ILE A 82 -16.94 -12.09 12.06
CA ILE A 82 -16.92 -12.42 10.63
C ILE A 82 -18.26 -12.07 9.98
N GLN A 83 -19.37 -12.40 10.65
CA GLN A 83 -20.71 -12.05 10.17
C GLN A 83 -20.89 -10.54 10.09
N ARG A 84 -20.46 -9.81 11.12
CA ARG A 84 -20.48 -8.34 11.12
C ARG A 84 -19.67 -7.75 9.97
N MET A 85 -18.42 -8.19 9.79
CA MET A 85 -17.55 -7.74 8.69
C MET A 85 -18.12 -8.06 7.31
N ALA A 86 -18.77 -9.21 7.16
CA ALA A 86 -19.43 -9.59 5.91
C ALA A 86 -20.52 -8.59 5.54
N LEU A 87 -21.37 -8.21 6.50
CA LEU A 87 -22.42 -7.21 6.32
C LEU A 87 -21.85 -5.81 6.04
N GLU A 88 -20.94 -5.33 6.89
CA GLU A 88 -20.36 -3.97 6.79
C GLU A 88 -19.65 -3.72 5.45
N HIS A 89 -19.01 -4.75 4.90
CA HIS A 89 -18.25 -4.63 3.65
C HIS A 89 -18.97 -5.19 2.42
N GLY A 90 -20.22 -5.64 2.54
CA GLY A 90 -20.97 -6.24 1.43
C GLY A 90 -20.30 -7.49 0.85
N LEU A 91 -19.70 -8.32 1.71
CA LEU A 91 -18.97 -9.54 1.36
C LEU A 91 -19.73 -10.77 1.86
N SER A 92 -19.49 -11.93 1.24
CA SER A 92 -19.92 -13.20 1.84
C SER A 92 -18.97 -13.60 2.97
N SER A 93 -19.48 -14.31 3.98
CA SER A 93 -18.66 -14.83 5.09
C SER A 93 -17.47 -15.66 4.60
N ILE A 94 -17.66 -16.46 3.54
CA ILE A 94 -16.59 -17.24 2.89
C ILE A 94 -15.48 -16.31 2.35
N HIS A 95 -15.85 -15.17 1.78
CA HIS A 95 -14.88 -14.17 1.30
C HIS A 95 -14.10 -13.57 2.48
N VAL A 96 -14.77 -13.26 3.59
CA VAL A 96 -14.12 -12.76 4.81
C VAL A 96 -13.11 -13.78 5.35
N TYR A 97 -13.49 -15.05 5.47
CA TYR A 97 -12.55 -16.11 5.85
C TYR A 97 -11.33 -16.17 4.94
N ARG A 98 -11.53 -16.07 3.62
CA ARG A 98 -10.44 -16.08 2.64
C ARG A 98 -9.50 -14.88 2.83
N ILE A 99 -10.04 -13.69 3.07
CA ILE A 99 -9.25 -12.47 3.36
C ILE A 99 -8.38 -12.69 4.60
N LEU A 100 -8.98 -13.15 5.70
CA LEU A 100 -8.26 -13.37 6.95
C LEU A 100 -7.16 -14.44 6.79
N ALA A 101 -7.44 -15.52 6.05
CA ALA A 101 -6.44 -16.55 5.76
C ALA A 101 -5.26 -16.00 4.93
N GLN A 102 -5.54 -15.14 3.94
CA GLN A 102 -4.49 -14.51 3.12
C GLN A 102 -3.63 -13.54 3.93
N GLU A 103 -4.23 -12.72 4.81
CA GLU A 103 -3.50 -11.83 5.71
C GLU A 103 -2.59 -12.59 6.67
N ARG A 104 -3.07 -13.70 7.23
CA ARG A 104 -2.27 -14.58 8.08
C ARG A 104 -1.02 -15.10 7.37
N LYS A 105 -1.16 -15.57 6.13
CA LYS A 105 -0.03 -16.06 5.32
C LYS A 105 1.01 -14.97 5.07
N ARG A 106 0.57 -13.76 4.70
CA ARG A 106 1.46 -12.65 4.36
C ARG A 106 2.28 -12.17 5.55
N ARG A 107 1.68 -12.12 6.75
CA ARG A 107 2.39 -11.74 7.98
C ARG A 107 3.45 -12.77 8.34
N LYS A 108 3.14 -14.06 8.21
CA LYS A 108 4.14 -15.12 8.42
C LYS A 108 5.37 -14.93 7.51
N ILE A 109 5.16 -14.60 6.23
CA ILE A 109 6.26 -14.32 5.30
C ILE A 109 7.06 -13.10 5.76
N ARG A 110 6.38 -11.98 6.07
CA ARG A 110 7.04 -10.75 6.52
C ARG A 110 7.88 -10.97 7.78
N ASP A 111 7.32 -11.66 8.77
CA ASP A 111 8.00 -11.90 10.05
C ASP A 111 9.12 -12.97 9.93
N SER A 112 9.22 -13.68 8.80
CA SER A 112 10.34 -14.59 8.47
C SER A 112 11.42 -13.93 7.61
N SER A 113 11.16 -12.71 7.11
CA SER A 113 12.09 -11.91 6.28
C SER A 113 12.63 -10.69 7.04
N ALA A 114 12.25 -10.53 8.31
CA ALA A 114 12.76 -9.55 9.27
C ALA A 114 13.65 -10.27 10.28
#